data_AF-A0A353D004-F1
#
_entry.id   AF-A0A353D004-F1
#
_cell.length_a   1.000
_cell.length_b   1.000
_cell.length_c   1.000
_cell.angle_alpha   90.00
_cell.angle_beta   90.00
_cell.angle_gamma   90.00
#
_symmetry.space_group_name_H-M   'P 1'
#
loop_
_entity.id
_entity.type
_entity.pdbx_description
1 polymer ?
#
loop_
_entity_poly.entity_id
_entity_poly.type
_entity_poly.pdbx_seq_one_letter_code
_entity_poly.pdbx_strand_id
1 'polypeptide(L)'
;MAGISALERVAEELALDIENEKRKIPDTTEQIEMVEVDVNALAIEPGHLEDLQTRHESISQTGDALRERDESLNKATNDYYSALPRISSVKTRKRFTSFLAFISVLCALAAGGAWYLFNKMPDSTYTAQLSGLLEQYVPIWHEKYISQLELGFAVSAGTFLVFWLISLIMGRKVSGLKKNGDALADQLLAVQEPIPDLADDQPIEIPAEAETDTEPASDNEDTEDDEIIIEPTVDDNEPPAIETADLLAIRRCKRDADSTKALLSGTQQQLQNRMTLQHHLQEMLESSISHEQDRLSKMDALTGVIDNLKARLDEYKRRIQLREMADELINSAARHLSQRFNKDLRELASSTLPLFTEGRYEHLHIDSDLNVRAFSNLKRDFMDLDEISSGTQRQIMLAVRLALSQELVNTTIGGNQFIFLDEPFAFFDQTRTRNAMAILPKLSDEIRQIWVIAQEFPEDTEYDRAIICSREYDNLPPDTM
;
A
#
# COMPACT_ATOMS: atom_id res chain seq x y z
N MET A 1 53.76 -11.05 -22.31
CA MET A 1 53.74 -11.52 -23.71
C MET A 1 53.04 -10.48 -24.58
N ALA A 2 53.58 -10.15 -25.76
CA ALA A 2 52.95 -9.18 -26.65
C ALA A 2 51.52 -9.64 -27.00
N GLY A 3 50.51 -8.82 -26.69
CA GLY A 3 49.10 -9.09 -26.97
C GLY A 3 48.30 -9.76 -25.84
N ILE A 4 48.88 -10.67 -25.06
CA ILE A 4 48.15 -11.41 -24.00
C ILE A 4 48.02 -10.60 -22.70
N SER A 5 48.98 -9.73 -22.40
CA SER A 5 48.97 -8.93 -21.16
C SER A 5 47.76 -8.01 -21.03
N ALA A 6 47.19 -7.57 -22.16
CA ALA A 6 45.96 -6.78 -22.16
C ALA A 6 44.74 -7.61 -21.73
N LEU A 7 44.68 -8.88 -22.16
CA LEU A 7 43.60 -9.80 -21.80
C LEU A 7 43.73 -10.24 -20.33
N GLU A 8 44.95 -10.53 -19.87
CA GLU A 8 45.22 -10.87 -18.47
C GLU A 8 44.80 -9.74 -17.52
N ARG A 9 45.15 -8.49 -17.86
CA ARG A 9 44.73 -7.33 -17.06
C ARG A 9 43.20 -7.21 -16.97
N VAL A 10 42.49 -7.40 -18.08
CA VAL A 10 41.01 -7.33 -18.07
C VAL A 10 40.41 -8.49 -17.27
N ALA A 11 40.99 -9.69 -17.35
CA ALA A 11 40.57 -10.83 -16.53
C ALA A 11 40.75 -10.55 -15.02
N GLU A 12 41.90 -9.99 -14.62
CA GLU A 12 42.15 -9.59 -13.23
C GLU A 12 41.16 -8.52 -12.75
N GLU A 13 40.89 -7.50 -13.57
CA GLU A 13 39.88 -6.46 -13.28
C GLU A 13 38.48 -7.07 -13.11
N LEU A 14 38.08 -8.00 -13.98
CA LEU A 14 36.79 -8.70 -13.88
C LEU A 14 36.69 -9.57 -12.63
N ALA A 15 37.76 -10.30 -12.28
CA ALA A 15 37.78 -11.13 -11.07
C ALA A 15 37.59 -10.29 -9.81
N LEU A 16 38.27 -9.15 -9.72
CA LEU A 16 38.13 -8.20 -8.60
C LEU A 16 36.73 -7.61 -8.55
N ASP A 17 36.16 -7.26 -9.70
CA ASP A 17 34.78 -6.78 -9.81
C ASP A 17 33.74 -7.82 -9.36
N ILE A 18 33.93 -9.09 -9.72
CA ILE A 18 33.07 -10.20 -9.29
C ILE A 18 33.11 -10.34 -7.77
N GLU A 19 34.31 -10.31 -7.17
CA GLU A 19 34.46 -10.40 -5.71
C GLU A 19 33.76 -9.22 -5.01
N ASN A 20 33.92 -8.01 -5.54
CA ASN A 20 33.28 -6.81 -5.00
C ASN A 20 31.75 -6.88 -5.02
N GLU A 21 31.12 -7.42 -6.08
CA GLU A 21 29.67 -7.62 -6.07
C GLU A 21 29.25 -8.75 -5.13
N LYS A 22 30.01 -9.84 -5.07
CA LYS A 22 29.72 -10.96 -4.16
C LYS A 22 29.72 -10.51 -2.70
N ARG A 23 30.56 -9.55 -2.31
CA ARG A 23 30.58 -8.96 -0.97
C ARG A 23 29.31 -8.17 -0.61
N LYS A 24 28.57 -7.64 -1.58
CA LYS A 24 27.34 -6.87 -1.35
C LYS A 24 26.10 -7.75 -1.12
N ILE A 25 26.13 -8.99 -1.60
CA ILE A 25 24.99 -9.91 -1.51
C ILE A 25 24.64 -10.23 -0.05
N PRO A 26 25.58 -10.63 0.83
CA PRO A 26 25.27 -10.91 2.23
C PRO A 26 24.63 -9.73 2.95
N ASP A 27 25.21 -8.53 2.83
CA ASP A 27 24.70 -7.29 3.44
C ASP A 27 23.27 -6.96 2.97
N THR A 28 23.01 -7.06 1.66
CA THR A 28 21.65 -6.83 1.12
C THR A 28 20.67 -7.93 1.57
N THR A 29 21.14 -9.17 1.74
CA THR A 29 20.30 -10.29 2.20
C THR A 29 19.93 -10.12 3.67
N GLU A 30 20.89 -9.73 4.50
CA GLU A 30 20.69 -9.42 5.91
C GLU A 30 19.68 -8.26 6.08
N GLN A 31 19.80 -7.20 5.27
CA GLN A 31 18.82 -6.10 5.26
C GLN A 31 17.41 -6.58 4.89
N ILE A 32 17.27 -7.51 3.93
CA ILE A 32 15.96 -8.09 3.58
C ILE A 32 15.41 -8.88 4.77
N GLU A 33 16.23 -9.72 5.40
CA GLU A 33 15.81 -10.53 6.56
C GLU A 33 15.37 -9.65 7.73
N MET A 34 16.10 -8.56 8.03
CA MET A 34 15.72 -7.60 9.07
C MET A 34 14.35 -6.97 8.79
N VAL A 35 14.12 -6.48 7.57
CA VAL A 35 12.84 -5.85 7.22
C VAL A 35 11.70 -6.89 7.18
N GLU A 36 11.98 -8.14 6.78
CA GLU A 36 11.00 -9.23 6.85
C GLU A 36 10.60 -9.56 8.30
N VAL A 37 11.53 -9.46 9.27
CA VAL A 37 11.20 -9.58 10.70
C VAL A 37 10.26 -8.45 11.13
N ASP A 38 10.52 -7.21 10.72
CA ASP A 38 9.66 -6.05 11.05
C ASP A 38 8.25 -6.20 10.46
N VAL A 39 8.14 -6.70 9.22
CA VAL A 39 6.84 -6.99 8.58
C VAL A 39 6.09 -8.08 9.36
N ASN A 40 6.77 -9.14 9.78
CA ASN A 40 6.15 -10.21 10.55
C ASN A 40 5.74 -9.75 11.96
N ALA A 41 6.51 -8.84 12.57
CA ALA A 41 6.19 -8.23 13.86
C ALA A 41 4.91 -7.40 13.82
N LEU A 42 4.53 -6.86 12.65
CA LEU A 42 3.26 -6.17 12.48
C LEU A 42 2.04 -7.08 12.63
N ALA A 43 2.16 -8.41 12.54
CA ALA A 43 1.10 -9.39 12.83
C ALA A 43 -0.30 -8.99 12.29
N ILE A 44 -0.38 -8.64 11.00
CA ILE A 44 -1.61 -8.15 10.37
C ILE A 44 -2.55 -9.32 10.05
N GLU A 45 -3.79 -9.21 10.52
CA GLU A 45 -4.83 -10.19 10.27
C GLU A 45 -5.67 -9.82 9.02
N PRO A 46 -5.81 -10.73 8.04
CA PRO A 46 -6.61 -10.47 6.85
C PRO A 46 -8.09 -10.21 7.20
N GLY A 47 -8.61 -9.05 6.81
CA GLY A 47 -10.03 -8.71 6.99
C GLY A 47 -10.37 -8.00 8.30
N HIS A 48 -9.41 -7.84 9.22
CA HIS A 48 -9.64 -7.16 10.51
C HIS A 48 -10.12 -5.70 10.32
N LEU A 49 -9.50 -4.95 9.40
CA LEU A 49 -9.95 -3.58 9.07
C LEU A 49 -11.39 -3.54 8.54
N GLU A 50 -11.78 -4.50 7.70
CA GLU A 50 -13.14 -4.55 7.13
C GLU A 50 -14.17 -4.85 8.22
N ASP A 51 -13.83 -5.70 9.19
CA ASP A 51 -14.67 -6.02 10.33
C ASP A 51 -14.84 -4.81 11.26
N LEU A 52 -13.75 -4.10 11.57
CA LEU A 52 -13.80 -2.84 12.33
C LEU A 52 -14.66 -1.76 11.64
N GLN A 53 -14.52 -1.60 10.31
CA GLN A 53 -15.32 -0.66 9.54
C GLN A 53 -16.81 -1.02 9.54
N THR A 54 -17.12 -2.31 9.39
CA THR A 54 -18.49 -2.83 9.44
C THR A 54 -19.11 -2.59 10.82
N ARG A 55 -18.36 -2.86 11.90
CA ARG A 55 -18.79 -2.58 13.27
C ARG A 55 -19.00 -1.09 13.50
N HIS A 56 -18.09 -0.23 13.00
CA HIS A 56 -18.25 1.22 13.08
C HIS A 56 -19.51 1.71 12.36
N GLU A 57 -19.81 1.18 11.17
CA GLU A 57 -21.02 1.53 10.43
C GLU A 57 -22.30 1.11 11.18
N SER A 58 -22.33 -0.10 11.75
CA SER A 58 -23.47 -0.58 12.55
C SER A 58 -23.73 0.29 13.79
N ILE A 59 -22.66 0.67 14.51
CA ILE A 59 -22.74 1.54 15.68
C ILE A 59 -23.17 2.96 15.28
N SER A 60 -22.72 3.46 14.12
CA SER A 60 -23.16 4.75 13.58
C SER A 60 -24.64 4.77 13.25
N GLN A 61 -25.15 3.72 12.58
CA GLN A 61 -26.57 3.59 12.26
C GLN A 61 -27.43 3.52 13.55
N THR A 62 -26.93 2.83 14.57
CA THR A 62 -27.54 2.79 15.90
C THR A 62 -27.57 4.17 16.56
N GLY A 63 -26.49 4.95 16.46
CA GLY A 63 -26.42 6.33 16.94
C GLY A 63 -27.45 7.25 16.27
N ASP A 64 -27.58 7.15 14.95
CA ASP A 64 -28.57 7.92 14.18
C ASP A 64 -30.00 7.56 14.59
N ALA A 65 -30.30 6.28 14.78
CA ALA A 65 -31.60 5.82 15.25
C ALA A 65 -31.93 6.32 16.66
N LEU A 66 -30.94 6.35 17.57
CA LEU A 66 -31.09 6.92 18.93
C LEU A 66 -31.39 8.42 18.86
N ARG A 67 -30.69 9.15 18.00
CA ARG A 67 -30.89 10.59 17.82
C ARG A 67 -32.26 10.90 17.23
N GLU A 68 -32.72 10.15 16.24
CA GLU A 68 -34.07 10.30 15.67
C GLU A 68 -35.16 10.01 16.72
N ARG A 69 -34.94 9.00 17.58
CA ARG A 69 -35.84 8.67 18.71
C ARG A 69 -35.89 9.80 19.74
N ASP A 70 -34.75 10.39 20.10
CA ASP A 70 -34.71 11.53 21.03
C ASP A 70 -35.43 12.77 20.45
N GLU A 71 -35.17 13.11 19.18
CA GLU A 71 -35.84 14.23 18.49
C GLU A 71 -37.36 14.01 18.42
N SER A 72 -37.79 12.78 18.11
CA SER A 72 -39.19 12.38 18.03
C SER A 72 -39.88 12.42 19.39
N LEU A 73 -39.21 11.93 20.45
CA LEU A 73 -39.71 11.99 21.83
C LEU A 73 -39.85 13.44 22.30
N ASN A 74 -38.84 14.29 22.03
CA ASN A 74 -38.86 15.70 22.37
C ASN A 74 -40.01 16.45 21.68
N LYS A 75 -40.24 16.17 20.39
CA LYS A 75 -41.37 16.73 19.65
C LYS A 75 -42.72 16.27 20.21
N ALA A 76 -42.90 14.98 20.44
CA ALA A 76 -44.13 14.43 21.02
C ALA A 76 -44.41 14.98 22.42
N THR A 77 -43.36 15.20 23.21
CA THR A 77 -43.42 15.80 24.54
C THR A 77 -43.92 17.23 24.48
N ASN A 78 -43.37 18.06 23.60
CA ASN A 78 -43.80 19.44 23.38
C ASN A 78 -45.26 19.52 22.90
N ASP A 79 -45.65 18.64 21.98
CA ASP A 79 -47.02 18.55 21.46
C ASP A 79 -48.02 18.09 22.52
N TYR A 80 -47.61 17.24 23.46
CA TYR A 80 -48.42 16.83 24.60
C TYR A 80 -48.61 17.97 25.61
N TYR A 81 -47.51 18.63 26.04
CA TYR A 81 -47.59 19.74 26.99
C TYR A 81 -48.38 20.94 26.45
N SER A 82 -48.27 21.24 25.15
CA SER A 82 -49.07 22.30 24.53
C SER A 82 -50.56 21.94 24.40
N ALA A 83 -50.89 20.65 24.33
CA ALA A 83 -52.27 20.16 24.27
C ALA A 83 -52.98 20.11 25.64
N LEU A 84 -52.26 19.83 26.73
CA LEU A 84 -52.81 19.74 28.09
C LEU A 84 -53.71 20.93 28.51
N PRO A 85 -53.27 22.20 28.45
CA PRO A 85 -54.12 23.34 28.84
C PRO A 85 -55.30 23.58 27.87
N ARG A 86 -55.16 23.15 26.61
CA ARG A 86 -56.25 23.20 25.61
C ARG A 86 -57.32 22.15 25.92
N ILE A 87 -56.95 20.98 26.42
CA ILE A 87 -57.89 19.91 26.79
C ILE A 87 -58.75 20.34 27.97
N SER A 88 -58.18 20.95 29.01
CA SER A 88 -58.93 21.39 30.20
C SER A 88 -59.95 22.49 29.85
N SER A 89 -59.52 23.50 29.07
CA SER A 89 -60.39 24.61 28.63
C SER A 89 -61.49 24.17 27.65
N VAL A 90 -61.23 23.18 26.78
CA VAL A 90 -62.26 22.62 25.89
C VAL A 90 -63.23 21.71 26.67
N LYS A 91 -62.76 20.96 27.67
CA LYS A 91 -63.63 20.12 28.54
C LYS A 91 -64.61 20.98 29.35
N THR A 92 -64.17 22.08 29.94
CA THR A 92 -65.06 22.99 30.70
C THR A 92 -66.09 23.66 29.79
N ARG A 93 -65.66 24.16 28.62
CA ARG A 93 -66.57 24.72 27.61
C ARG A 93 -67.56 23.68 27.06
N LYS A 94 -67.14 22.43 26.86
CA LYS A 94 -68.03 21.33 26.46
C LYS A 94 -69.08 21.04 27.52
N ARG A 95 -68.70 20.97 28.81
CA ARG A 95 -69.64 20.75 29.92
C ARG A 95 -70.66 21.89 30.01
N PHE A 96 -70.20 23.14 29.93
CA PHE A 96 -71.05 24.31 29.96
C PHE A 96 -72.02 24.39 28.77
N THR A 97 -71.54 24.14 27.55
CA THR A 97 -72.37 24.11 26.34
C THR A 97 -73.36 22.93 26.34
N SER A 98 -72.97 21.78 26.87
CA SER A 98 -73.89 20.63 27.02
C SER A 98 -74.96 20.91 28.09
N PHE A 99 -74.61 21.61 29.16
CA PHE A 99 -75.55 22.07 30.18
C PHE A 99 -76.54 23.09 29.61
N LEU A 100 -76.07 24.06 28.82
CA LEU A 100 -76.92 25.01 28.10
C LEU A 100 -77.82 24.31 27.07
N ALA A 101 -77.30 23.33 26.33
CA ALA A 101 -78.10 22.50 25.44
C ALA A 101 -79.19 21.76 26.22
N PHE A 102 -78.86 21.18 27.38
CA PHE A 102 -79.83 20.48 28.23
C PHE A 102 -80.94 21.41 28.74
N ILE A 103 -80.59 22.60 29.24
CA ILE A 103 -81.57 23.62 29.64
C ILE A 103 -82.43 24.03 28.45
N SER A 104 -81.82 24.23 27.28
CA SER A 104 -82.52 24.63 26.06
C SER A 104 -83.52 23.56 25.59
N VAL A 105 -83.18 22.26 25.67
CA VAL A 105 -84.13 21.16 25.42
C VAL A 105 -85.27 21.18 26.44
N LEU A 106 -84.96 21.39 27.73
CA LEU A 106 -85.96 21.41 28.78
C LEU A 106 -86.95 22.57 28.58
N CYS A 107 -86.44 23.75 28.20
CA CYS A 107 -87.25 24.90 27.81
C CYS A 107 -88.06 24.63 26.54
N ALA A 108 -87.49 23.96 25.53
CA ALA A 108 -88.22 23.59 24.32
C ALA A 108 -89.34 22.58 24.60
N LEU A 109 -89.10 21.59 25.46
CA LEU A 109 -90.11 20.63 25.90
C LEU A 109 -91.22 21.30 26.71
N ALA A 110 -90.86 22.25 27.60
CA ALA A 110 -91.83 23.00 28.38
C ALA A 110 -92.68 23.93 27.50
N ALA A 111 -92.04 24.71 26.61
CA ALA A 111 -92.74 25.61 25.68
C ALA A 111 -93.58 24.86 24.65
N GLY A 112 -93.04 23.77 24.07
CA GLY A 112 -93.77 22.91 23.14
C GLY A 112 -94.91 22.13 23.80
N GLY A 113 -94.71 21.64 25.03
CA GLY A 113 -95.74 20.99 25.83
C GLY A 113 -96.85 21.94 26.23
N ALA A 114 -96.52 23.16 26.66
CA ALA A 114 -97.49 24.21 26.96
C ALA A 114 -98.27 24.61 25.70
N TRP A 115 -97.58 24.86 24.58
CA TRP A 115 -98.23 25.16 23.30
C TRP A 115 -99.18 24.04 22.87
N TYR A 116 -98.76 22.77 22.98
CA TYR A 116 -99.60 21.62 22.65
C TYR A 116 -100.84 21.54 23.54
N LEU A 117 -100.70 21.71 24.86
CA LEU A 117 -101.83 21.68 25.79
C LEU A 117 -102.85 22.81 25.50
N PHE A 118 -102.38 24.04 25.28
CA PHE A 118 -103.27 25.18 25.01
C PHE A 118 -103.96 25.11 23.64
N ASN A 119 -103.31 24.61 22.59
CA ASN A 119 -103.91 24.57 21.23
C ASN A 119 -104.71 23.28 20.93
N LYS A 120 -104.34 22.12 21.50
CA LYS A 120 -104.97 20.83 21.19
C LYS A 120 -105.94 20.33 22.26
N MET A 121 -105.84 20.80 23.52
CA MET A 121 -106.67 20.35 24.64
C MET A 121 -107.06 21.50 25.60
N PRO A 122 -107.83 22.51 25.14
CA PRO A 122 -108.13 23.70 25.94
C PRO A 122 -108.93 23.41 27.23
N ASP A 123 -109.85 22.44 27.22
CA ASP A 123 -110.79 22.16 28.33
C ASP A 123 -110.32 21.07 29.33
N SER A 124 -109.03 20.77 29.37
CA SER A 124 -108.49 19.73 30.27
C SER A 124 -108.25 20.27 31.70
N THR A 125 -108.30 19.40 32.71
CA THR A 125 -107.90 19.76 34.08
C THR A 125 -106.45 20.23 34.19
N TYR A 126 -105.61 19.82 33.23
CA TYR A 126 -104.19 20.17 33.18
C TYR A 126 -103.93 21.58 32.65
N THR A 127 -104.73 22.08 31.69
CA THR A 127 -104.63 23.46 31.21
C THR A 127 -105.02 24.46 32.29
N ALA A 128 -106.05 24.15 33.10
CA ALA A 128 -106.47 24.98 34.24
C ALA A 128 -105.44 25.05 35.38
N GLN A 129 -104.71 23.96 35.65
CA GLN A 129 -103.62 23.96 36.64
C GLN A 129 -102.41 24.74 36.14
N LEU A 130 -102.09 24.63 34.85
CA LEU A 130 -100.94 25.28 34.24
C LEU A 130 -101.16 26.79 34.10
N SER A 131 -102.38 27.24 33.79
CA SER A 131 -102.74 28.67 33.80
C SER A 131 -102.63 29.29 35.20
N GLY A 132 -103.07 28.57 36.24
CA GLY A 132 -102.94 29.04 37.63
C GLY A 132 -101.49 29.17 38.11
N LEU A 133 -100.61 28.23 37.71
CA LEU A 133 -99.17 28.33 38.00
C LEU A 133 -98.50 29.48 37.22
N LEU A 134 -98.92 29.74 35.98
CA LEU A 134 -98.40 30.85 35.18
C LEU A 134 -98.80 32.21 35.73
N GLU A 135 -100.06 32.38 36.19
CA GLU A 135 -100.52 33.61 36.83
C GLU A 135 -99.76 33.91 38.14
N GLN A 136 -99.32 32.88 38.86
CA GLN A 136 -98.53 33.03 40.09
C GLN A 136 -97.11 33.55 39.84
N TYR A 137 -96.45 33.10 38.76
CA TYR A 137 -95.05 33.40 38.50
C TYR A 137 -94.81 34.47 37.42
N VAL A 138 -95.80 34.72 36.57
CA VAL A 138 -95.74 35.73 35.50
C VAL A 138 -97.00 36.61 35.58
N PRO A 139 -96.96 37.75 36.29
CA PRO A 139 -98.14 38.58 36.60
C PRO A 139 -98.80 39.25 35.37
N ILE A 140 -98.25 39.09 34.17
CA ILE A 140 -98.66 39.77 32.92
C ILE A 140 -99.20 38.73 31.90
N TRP A 141 -99.55 37.52 32.34
CA TRP A 141 -100.07 36.49 31.44
C TRP A 141 -101.42 36.91 30.83
N HIS A 142 -101.53 36.85 29.50
CA HIS A 142 -102.73 37.17 28.71
C HIS A 142 -102.87 36.15 27.57
N GLU A 143 -104.10 35.88 27.09
CA GLU A 143 -104.36 34.95 25.97
C GLU A 143 -103.56 35.26 24.69
N LYS A 144 -103.13 36.51 24.50
CA LYS A 144 -102.29 36.96 23.38
C LYS A 144 -100.88 36.35 23.36
N TYR A 145 -100.41 35.78 24.47
CA TYR A 145 -99.08 35.16 24.59
C TYR A 145 -99.05 33.69 24.14
N ILE A 146 -100.20 33.06 23.88
CA ILE A 146 -100.28 31.66 23.41
C ILE A 146 -99.61 31.51 22.03
N SER A 147 -99.76 32.49 21.13
CA SER A 147 -99.07 32.49 19.84
C SER A 147 -97.56 32.74 19.95
N GLN A 148 -97.09 33.35 21.06
CA GLN A 148 -95.66 33.56 21.30
C GLN A 148 -94.96 32.32 21.86
N LEU A 149 -95.71 31.32 22.37
CA LEU A 149 -95.15 30.02 22.77
C LEU A 149 -94.59 29.24 21.58
N GLU A 150 -95.16 29.37 20.38
CA GLU A 150 -94.62 28.77 19.15
C GLU A 150 -93.25 29.36 18.79
N LEU A 151 -93.11 30.69 18.90
CA LEU A 151 -91.84 31.39 18.71
C LEU A 151 -90.84 31.03 19.80
N GLY A 152 -91.29 30.91 21.06
CA GLY A 152 -90.47 30.43 22.18
C GLY A 152 -89.95 29.01 21.99
N PHE A 153 -90.78 28.11 21.45
CA PHE A 153 -90.38 26.76 21.05
C PHE A 153 -89.34 26.80 19.91
N ALA A 154 -89.58 27.59 18.86
CA ALA A 154 -88.65 27.69 17.73
C ALA A 154 -87.28 28.26 18.14
N VAL A 155 -87.25 29.30 18.98
CA VAL A 155 -86.01 29.91 19.50
C VAL A 155 -85.27 28.95 20.43
N SER A 156 -85.96 28.27 21.34
CA SER A 156 -85.33 27.26 22.22
C SER A 156 -84.80 26.08 21.40
N ALA A 157 -85.58 25.49 20.49
CA ALA A 157 -85.11 24.43 19.59
C ALA A 157 -83.90 24.86 18.73
N GLY A 158 -83.88 26.10 18.22
CA GLY A 158 -82.75 26.66 17.48
C GLY A 158 -81.49 26.81 18.34
N THR A 159 -81.61 27.35 19.56
CA THR A 159 -80.48 27.46 20.49
C THR A 159 -79.95 26.09 20.94
N PHE A 160 -80.83 25.09 21.08
CA PHE A 160 -80.43 23.71 21.36
C PHE A 160 -79.55 23.17 20.23
N LEU A 161 -79.98 23.30 18.97
CA LEU A 161 -79.19 22.82 17.83
C LEU A 161 -77.81 23.48 17.76
N VAL A 162 -77.72 24.79 18.04
CA VAL A 162 -76.45 25.51 18.09
C VAL A 162 -75.55 24.99 19.21
N PHE A 163 -76.06 24.87 20.45
CA PHE A 163 -75.25 24.38 21.57
C PHE A 163 -74.87 22.90 21.43
N TRP A 164 -75.74 22.08 20.84
CA TRP A 164 -75.48 20.69 20.52
C TRP A 164 -74.37 20.56 19.47
N LEU A 165 -74.42 21.35 18.39
CA LEU A 165 -73.38 21.40 17.36
C LEU A 165 -72.03 21.84 17.94
N ILE A 166 -72.01 22.89 18.78
CA ILE A 166 -70.79 23.34 19.45
C ILE A 166 -70.24 22.24 20.36
N SER A 167 -71.07 21.55 21.14
CA SER A 167 -70.65 20.43 21.99
C SER A 167 -70.04 19.28 21.18
N LEU A 168 -70.57 19.01 19.98
CA LEU A 168 -70.06 17.99 19.06
C LEU A 168 -68.71 18.38 18.45
N ILE A 169 -68.56 19.64 18.00
CA ILE A 169 -67.29 20.19 17.49
C ILE A 169 -66.22 20.17 18.59
N MET A 170 -66.57 20.59 19.82
CA MET A 170 -65.67 20.54 20.97
C MET A 170 -65.32 19.08 21.34
N GLY A 171 -66.25 18.15 21.19
CA GLY A 171 -65.99 16.71 21.31
C GLY A 171 -64.92 16.22 20.33
N ARG A 172 -65.03 16.60 19.05
CA ARG A 172 -64.01 16.29 18.03
C ARG A 172 -62.66 16.94 18.34
N LYS A 173 -62.64 18.18 18.83
CA LYS A 173 -61.41 18.86 19.26
C LYS A 173 -60.73 18.16 20.44
N VAL A 174 -61.49 17.68 21.43
CA VAL A 174 -60.92 16.88 22.53
C VAL A 174 -60.34 15.56 22.02
N SER A 175 -61.03 14.87 21.10
CA SER A 175 -60.49 13.65 20.50
C SER A 175 -59.24 13.91 19.66
N GLY A 176 -59.18 15.04 18.94
CA GLY A 176 -57.98 15.45 18.21
C GLY A 176 -56.79 15.73 19.13
N LEU A 177 -57.00 16.42 20.25
CA LEU A 177 -55.94 16.71 21.22
C LEU A 177 -55.46 15.47 21.99
N LYS A 178 -56.33 14.46 22.17
CA LYS A 178 -55.92 13.17 22.76
C LYS A 178 -54.97 12.37 21.88
N LYS A 179 -55.01 12.55 20.55
CA LYS A 179 -54.05 11.92 19.64
C LYS A 179 -52.60 12.28 19.97
N ASN A 180 -52.36 13.47 20.54
CA ASN A 180 -51.01 13.86 21.00
C ASN A 180 -50.56 13.02 22.20
N GLY A 181 -51.49 12.59 23.07
CA GLY A 181 -51.21 11.67 24.17
C GLY A 181 -50.99 10.24 23.69
N ASP A 182 -51.69 9.82 22.62
CA ASP A 182 -51.44 8.54 21.96
C ASP A 182 -50.06 8.52 21.31
N ALA A 183 -49.71 9.57 20.56
CA ALA A 183 -48.41 9.72 19.93
C ALA A 183 -47.25 9.72 20.94
N LEU A 184 -47.38 10.40 22.09
CA LEU A 184 -46.36 10.38 23.13
C LEU A 184 -46.20 8.98 23.76
N ALA A 185 -47.30 8.28 24.01
CA ALA A 185 -47.25 6.93 24.57
C ALA A 185 -46.61 5.92 23.60
N ASP A 186 -46.85 6.07 22.30
CA ASP A 186 -46.24 5.21 21.28
C ASP A 186 -44.73 5.47 21.13
N GLN A 187 -44.29 6.73 21.23
CA GLN A 187 -42.87 7.09 21.24
C GLN A 187 -42.14 6.59 22.50
N LEU A 188 -42.80 6.65 23.67
CA LEU A 188 -42.25 6.10 24.91
C LEU A 188 -42.06 4.57 24.84
N LEU A 189 -42.96 3.86 24.15
CA LEU A 189 -42.80 2.43 23.89
C LEU A 189 -41.66 2.14 22.91
N ALA A 190 -41.54 2.93 21.84
CA ALA A 190 -40.46 2.78 20.86
C ALA A 190 -39.06 2.99 21.47
N VAL A 191 -38.94 3.85 22.48
CA VAL A 191 -37.69 4.08 23.23
C VAL A 191 -37.31 2.89 24.12
N GLN A 192 -38.28 2.07 24.53
CA GLN A 192 -38.04 0.87 25.34
C GLN A 192 -37.62 -0.35 24.51
N GLU A 193 -37.76 -0.33 23.19
CA GLU A 193 -37.31 -1.44 22.36
C GLU A 193 -35.78 -1.56 22.43
N PRO A 194 -35.25 -2.76 22.74
CA PRO A 194 -33.81 -2.99 22.80
C PRO A 194 -33.20 -2.77 21.42
N ILE A 195 -32.07 -2.07 21.38
CA ILE A 195 -31.31 -1.88 20.15
C ILE A 195 -30.28 -3.03 20.07
N PRO A 196 -30.30 -3.86 19.01
CA PRO A 196 -29.52 -5.09 18.94
C PRO A 196 -28.00 -4.93 19.15
N ASP A 197 -27.40 -3.84 18.67
CA ASP A 197 -25.94 -3.73 18.55
C ASP A 197 -25.22 -3.14 19.78
N LEU A 198 -25.96 -2.71 20.81
CA LEU A 198 -25.39 -2.22 22.08
C LEU A 198 -25.24 -3.33 23.13
N ALA A 199 -25.60 -4.56 22.79
CA ALA A 199 -25.57 -5.72 23.69
C ALA A 199 -24.40 -6.68 23.37
N ASP A 200 -23.58 -6.37 22.37
CA ASP A 200 -22.46 -7.23 21.99
C ASP A 200 -21.24 -6.88 22.86
N ASP A 201 -21.11 -7.64 23.95
CA ASP A 201 -20.06 -7.58 25.00
C ASP A 201 -18.65 -7.93 24.50
N GLN A 202 -18.38 -7.86 23.19
CA GLN A 202 -17.06 -8.12 22.65
C GLN A 202 -16.11 -6.98 23.06
N PRO A 203 -15.10 -7.25 23.93
CA PRO A 203 -14.13 -6.26 24.35
C PRO A 203 -13.47 -5.65 23.11
N ILE A 204 -13.38 -4.33 23.08
CA ILE A 204 -12.56 -3.65 22.07
C ILE A 204 -11.15 -3.63 22.64
N GLU A 205 -10.30 -4.53 22.16
CA GLU A 205 -8.87 -4.52 22.48
C GLU A 205 -8.24 -3.32 21.78
N ILE A 206 -7.85 -2.30 22.56
CA ILE A 206 -7.00 -1.22 22.06
C ILE A 206 -5.56 -1.74 22.16
N PRO A 207 -4.81 -1.83 21.06
CA PRO A 207 -3.38 -2.04 21.16
C PRO A 207 -2.76 -0.85 21.91
N ALA A 208 -2.05 -1.12 23.00
CA ALA A 208 -1.30 -0.09 23.74
C ALA A 208 -0.48 0.76 22.76
N GLU A 209 -0.52 2.09 22.92
CA GLU A 209 0.21 3.03 22.09
C GLU A 209 1.66 2.59 21.97
N ALA A 210 2.06 2.11 20.80
CA ALA A 210 3.46 1.86 20.50
C ALA A 210 4.16 3.22 20.47
N GLU A 211 4.88 3.52 21.55
CA GLU A 211 5.72 4.69 21.69
C GLU A 211 6.52 4.91 20.40
N THR A 212 6.35 6.08 19.80
CA THR A 212 7.19 6.52 18.69
C THR A 212 8.63 6.67 19.17
N ASP A 213 9.49 5.77 18.72
CA ASP A 213 10.94 5.77 18.96
C ASP A 213 11.57 7.16 18.74
N THR A 214 12.05 7.75 19.84
CA THR A 214 13.17 8.71 19.82
C THR A 214 14.10 8.36 21.00
N GLU A 215 15.20 7.66 20.72
CA GLU A 215 16.26 7.27 21.66
C GLU A 215 17.01 8.48 22.33
N PRO A 216 17.88 8.27 23.34
CA PRO A 216 17.75 7.41 24.54
C PRO A 216 18.22 8.13 25.83
N ALA A 217 17.71 7.79 27.02
CA ALA A 217 18.46 7.83 28.30
C ALA A 217 17.62 7.45 29.53
N SER A 218 18.27 6.66 30.39
CA SER A 218 18.08 6.42 31.84
C SER A 218 17.02 5.44 32.33
N ASP A 219 17.52 4.25 32.69
CA ASP A 219 17.33 3.48 33.93
C ASP A 219 16.09 3.71 34.81
N ASN A 220 15.45 2.57 35.12
CA ASN A 220 14.44 2.25 36.15
C ASN A 220 13.01 2.63 35.72
N GLU A 221 12.07 1.70 35.59
CA GLU A 221 11.42 0.93 36.66
C GLU A 221 10.44 -0.06 36.00
N ASP A 222 10.20 -1.20 36.66
CA ASP A 222 9.21 -2.20 36.29
C ASP A 222 7.86 -1.53 35.97
N THR A 223 7.36 -1.68 34.75
CA THR A 223 5.99 -1.30 34.39
C THR A 223 5.27 -2.57 33.97
N GLU A 224 4.35 -3.01 34.83
CA GLU A 224 3.37 -4.04 34.54
C GLU A 224 2.51 -3.57 33.35
N ASP A 225 2.34 -4.45 32.36
CA ASP A 225 1.44 -4.27 31.23
C ASP A 225 -0.01 -4.18 31.73
N ASP A 226 -0.46 -2.98 32.10
CA ASP A 226 -1.86 -2.73 32.44
C ASP A 226 -2.69 -2.62 31.14
N GLU A 227 -3.17 -3.77 30.66
CA GLU A 227 -4.29 -3.87 29.72
C GLU A 227 -5.50 -3.13 30.31
N ILE A 228 -5.87 -1.98 29.75
CA ILE A 228 -7.08 -1.27 30.14
C ILE A 228 -8.30 -1.96 29.51
N ILE A 229 -8.74 -3.05 30.14
CA ILE A 229 -10.03 -3.67 29.88
C ILE A 229 -11.10 -2.78 30.51
N ILE A 230 -11.76 -1.94 29.71
CA ILE A 230 -12.98 -1.26 30.15
C ILE A 230 -14.12 -2.26 30.00
N GLU A 231 -14.38 -3.05 31.04
CA GLU A 231 -15.65 -3.76 31.16
C GLU A 231 -16.78 -2.71 31.20
N PRO A 232 -17.74 -2.71 30.26
CA PRO A 232 -18.95 -1.95 30.43
C PRO A 232 -19.66 -2.56 31.63
N THR A 233 -19.64 -1.89 32.77
CA THR A 233 -20.39 -2.30 33.96
C THR A 233 -21.88 -2.13 33.68
N VAL A 234 -22.46 -3.16 33.06
CA VAL A 234 -23.89 -3.29 32.78
C VAL A 234 -24.59 -3.77 34.05
N ASP A 235 -24.86 -2.88 35.01
CA ASP A 235 -25.80 -3.18 36.11
C ASP A 235 -26.95 -2.16 36.22
N ASP A 236 -26.89 -1.02 35.52
CA ASP A 236 -27.90 0.05 35.65
C ASP A 236 -28.71 0.36 34.36
N ASN A 237 -28.54 -0.42 33.28
CA ASN A 237 -29.11 -0.09 31.96
C ASN A 237 -30.43 -0.81 31.61
N GLU A 238 -31.00 -1.60 32.52
CA GLU A 238 -32.32 -2.20 32.31
C GLU A 238 -33.38 -1.08 32.34
N PRO A 239 -34.20 -0.92 31.27
CA PRO A 239 -35.14 0.18 31.21
C PRO A 239 -36.08 0.12 32.40
N PRO A 240 -36.32 1.22 33.15
CA PRO A 240 -37.41 1.24 34.10
C PRO A 240 -38.67 0.90 33.30
N ALA A 241 -39.27 -0.23 33.61
CA ALA A 241 -40.44 -0.72 32.89
C ALA A 241 -41.53 0.34 33.04
N ILE A 242 -41.75 1.13 31.99
CA ILE A 242 -42.88 2.06 31.92
C ILE A 242 -44.12 1.21 32.09
N GLU A 243 -44.76 1.33 33.25
CA GLU A 243 -45.93 0.54 33.57
C GLU A 243 -47.02 0.82 32.54
N THR A 244 -47.71 -0.22 32.09
CA THR A 244 -48.85 -0.07 31.15
C THR A 244 -49.92 0.90 31.70
N ALA A 245 -50.01 1.03 33.02
CA ALA A 245 -50.85 2.00 33.71
C ALA A 245 -50.45 3.47 33.40
N ASP A 246 -49.15 3.75 33.32
CA ASP A 246 -48.60 5.07 33.06
C ASP A 246 -48.84 5.49 31.61
N LEU A 247 -48.64 4.57 30.65
CA LEU A 247 -48.98 4.77 29.24
C LEU A 247 -50.48 5.04 29.06
N LEU A 248 -51.34 4.26 29.73
CA LEU A 248 -52.80 4.47 29.67
C LEU A 248 -53.25 5.77 30.35
N ALA A 249 -52.49 6.30 31.31
CA ALA A 249 -52.77 7.58 31.95
C ALA A 249 -52.35 8.76 31.06
N ILE A 250 -51.24 8.62 30.32
CA ILE A 250 -50.76 9.57 29.31
C ILE A 250 -51.72 9.63 28.11
N ARG A 251 -52.11 8.48 27.54
CA ARG A 251 -53.12 8.38 26.45
C ARG A 251 -54.45 9.06 26.81
N ARG A 252 -54.85 8.95 28.08
CA ARG A 252 -56.10 9.56 28.57
C ARG A 252 -55.96 11.03 28.98
N CYS A 253 -54.75 11.58 28.97
CA CYS A 253 -54.39 12.92 29.47
C CYS A 253 -54.97 13.15 30.88
N LYS A 254 -54.73 12.18 31.78
CA LYS A 254 -55.25 12.15 33.15
C LYS A 254 -54.15 12.10 34.21
N ARG A 255 -52.90 11.88 33.83
CA ARG A 255 -51.77 11.87 34.75
C ARG A 255 -51.40 13.29 35.18
N ASP A 256 -50.92 13.42 36.40
CA ASP A 256 -50.44 14.69 36.94
C ASP A 256 -49.21 15.19 36.17
N ALA A 257 -49.14 16.49 35.94
CA ALA A 257 -48.12 17.11 35.08
C ALA A 257 -46.69 16.89 35.63
N ASP A 258 -46.54 16.88 36.95
CA ASP A 258 -45.25 16.66 37.61
C ASP A 258 -44.78 15.21 37.48
N SER A 259 -45.70 14.24 37.59
CA SER A 259 -45.39 12.81 37.40
C SER A 259 -45.13 12.45 35.93
N THR A 260 -45.73 13.14 34.96
CA THR A 260 -45.35 12.99 33.54
C THR A 260 -43.97 13.57 33.29
N LYS A 261 -43.64 14.69 33.93
CA LYS A 261 -42.34 15.35 33.76
C LYS A 261 -41.20 14.49 34.30
N ALA A 262 -41.37 13.88 35.48
CA ALA A 262 -40.37 12.99 36.08
C ALA A 262 -40.08 11.75 35.21
N LEU A 263 -41.13 11.11 34.67
CA LEU A 263 -40.99 9.96 33.78
C LEU A 263 -40.25 10.35 32.50
N LEU A 264 -40.64 11.47 31.88
CA LEU A 264 -40.02 11.96 30.65
C LEU A 264 -38.55 12.34 30.86
N SER A 265 -38.21 13.02 31.96
CA SER A 265 -36.81 13.34 32.28
C SER A 265 -35.98 12.09 32.52
N GLY A 266 -36.54 11.05 33.14
CA GLY A 266 -35.85 9.76 33.32
C GLY A 266 -35.57 9.08 31.97
N THR A 267 -36.56 9.02 31.08
CA THR A 267 -36.39 8.44 29.74
C THR A 267 -35.42 9.24 28.86
N GLN A 268 -35.42 10.57 28.96
CA GLN A 268 -34.47 11.44 28.25
C GLN A 268 -33.05 11.24 28.77
N GLN A 269 -32.87 11.18 30.10
CA GLN A 269 -31.55 10.91 30.70
C GLN A 269 -31.00 9.56 30.24
N GLN A 270 -31.85 8.53 30.17
CA GLN A 270 -31.44 7.20 29.72
C GLN A 270 -31.04 7.21 28.24
N LEU A 271 -31.81 7.86 27.36
CA LEU A 271 -31.43 8.06 25.96
C LEU A 271 -30.10 8.79 25.84
N GLN A 272 -29.90 9.83 26.65
CA GLN A 272 -28.66 10.59 26.66
C GLN A 272 -27.46 9.74 27.10
N ASN A 273 -27.61 8.93 28.14
CA ASN A 273 -26.57 7.99 28.57
C ASN A 273 -26.24 6.96 27.47
N ARG A 274 -27.25 6.46 26.74
CA ARG A 274 -27.04 5.55 25.61
C ARG A 274 -26.33 6.23 24.44
N MET A 275 -26.68 7.47 24.14
CA MET A 275 -25.99 8.26 23.12
C MET A 275 -24.53 8.55 23.51
N THR A 276 -24.24 8.86 24.78
CA THR A 276 -22.86 9.07 25.22
C THR A 276 -22.02 7.79 25.14
N LEU A 277 -22.60 6.64 25.50
CA LEU A 277 -21.94 5.35 25.38
C LEU A 277 -21.65 5.03 23.91
N GLN A 278 -22.65 5.20 23.05
CA GLN A 278 -22.51 4.97 21.61
C GLN A 278 -21.44 5.87 21.00
N HIS A 279 -21.40 7.16 21.37
CA HIS A 279 -20.36 8.09 20.90
C HIS A 279 -18.97 7.65 21.35
N HIS A 280 -18.82 7.23 22.60
CA HIS A 280 -17.54 6.73 23.10
C HIS A 280 -17.08 5.47 22.35
N LEU A 281 -17.98 4.52 22.07
CA LEU A 281 -17.66 3.36 21.25
C LEU A 281 -17.24 3.75 19.83
N GLN A 282 -17.87 4.76 19.22
CA GLN A 282 -17.44 5.25 17.90
C GLN A 282 -16.03 5.81 17.94
N GLU A 283 -15.70 6.66 18.91
CA GLU A 283 -14.35 7.23 19.06
C GLU A 283 -13.30 6.12 19.22
N MET A 284 -13.61 5.10 20.01
CA MET A 284 -12.73 3.94 20.23
C MET A 284 -12.53 3.13 18.95
N LEU A 285 -13.59 2.89 18.18
CA LEU A 285 -13.50 2.21 16.90
C LEU A 285 -12.76 3.04 15.86
N GLU A 286 -12.99 4.35 15.81
CA GLU A 286 -12.29 5.26 14.87
C GLU A 286 -10.78 5.28 15.17
N SER A 287 -10.41 5.33 16.45
CA SER A 287 -9.02 5.18 16.88
C SER A 287 -8.44 3.83 16.43
N SER A 288 -9.15 2.72 16.68
CA SER A 288 -8.70 1.38 16.30
C SER A 288 -8.56 1.21 14.78
N ILE A 289 -9.49 1.78 13.99
CA ILE A 289 -9.42 1.83 12.53
C ILE A 289 -8.20 2.61 12.07
N SER A 290 -7.93 3.78 12.68
CA SER A 290 -6.75 4.58 12.36
C SER A 290 -5.46 3.82 12.65
N HIS A 291 -5.35 3.18 13.81
CA HIS A 291 -4.20 2.35 14.17
C HIS A 291 -3.99 1.19 13.19
N GLU A 292 -5.07 0.51 12.80
CA GLU A 292 -4.99 -0.59 11.83
C GLU A 292 -4.59 -0.10 10.43
N GLN A 293 -5.11 1.06 9.99
CA GLN A 293 -4.69 1.70 8.75
C GLN A 293 -3.21 2.08 8.76
N ASP A 294 -2.70 2.60 9.87
CA ASP A 294 -1.28 2.92 10.02
C ASP A 294 -0.41 1.66 9.98
N ARG A 295 -0.83 0.56 10.64
CA ARG A 295 -0.15 -0.74 10.57
C ARG A 295 -0.09 -1.26 9.13
N LEU A 296 -1.20 -1.21 8.40
CA LEU A 296 -1.27 -1.61 6.99
C LEU A 296 -0.37 -0.73 6.11
N SER A 297 -0.40 0.58 6.30
CA SER A 297 0.47 1.50 5.55
C SER A 297 1.95 1.26 5.83
N LYS A 298 2.31 0.93 7.09
CA LYS A 298 3.69 0.55 7.45
C LYS A 298 4.09 -0.75 6.76
N MET A 299 3.22 -1.77 6.75
CA MET A 299 3.47 -3.02 6.04
C MET A 299 3.69 -2.80 4.55
N ASP A 300 2.86 -2.00 3.89
CA ASP A 300 3.01 -1.68 2.46
C ASP A 300 4.35 -0.98 2.18
N ALA A 301 4.75 -0.04 3.05
CA ALA A 301 6.03 0.65 2.93
C ALA A 301 7.22 -0.32 3.10
N LEU A 302 7.22 -1.17 4.12
CA LEU A 302 8.27 -2.16 4.36
C LEU A 302 8.33 -3.21 3.24
N THR A 303 7.18 -3.66 2.74
CA THR A 303 7.09 -4.57 1.59
C THR A 303 7.70 -3.93 0.34
N GLY A 304 7.44 -2.64 0.10
CA GLY A 304 8.08 -1.89 -0.98
C GLY A 304 9.61 -1.79 -0.83
N VAL A 305 10.12 -1.69 0.40
CA VAL A 305 11.57 -1.72 0.68
C VAL A 305 12.14 -3.10 0.35
N ILE A 306 11.49 -4.18 0.80
CA ILE A 306 11.89 -5.56 0.51
C ILE A 306 11.95 -5.79 -1.01
N ASP A 307 10.94 -5.35 -1.76
CA ASP A 307 10.91 -5.48 -3.22
C ASP A 307 12.07 -4.73 -3.88
N ASN A 308 12.40 -3.52 -3.39
CA ASN A 308 13.56 -2.77 -3.90
C ASN A 308 14.88 -3.50 -3.63
N LEU A 309 15.05 -4.03 -2.42
CA LEU A 309 16.25 -4.77 -2.02
C LEU A 309 16.39 -6.07 -2.83
N LYS A 310 15.29 -6.82 -3.02
CA LYS A 310 15.25 -8.02 -3.87
C LYS A 310 15.62 -7.70 -5.32
N ALA A 311 15.12 -6.59 -5.87
CA ALA A 311 15.49 -6.14 -7.21
C ALA A 311 17.00 -5.80 -7.33
N ARG A 312 17.59 -5.14 -6.32
CA ARG A 312 19.04 -4.87 -6.28
C ARG A 312 19.85 -6.16 -6.19
N LEU A 313 19.40 -7.11 -5.37
CA LEU A 313 20.03 -8.41 -5.20
C LEU A 313 20.07 -9.17 -6.53
N ASP A 314 18.95 -9.17 -7.27
CA ASP A 314 18.88 -9.76 -8.60
C ASP A 314 19.77 -9.05 -9.62
N GLU A 315 19.91 -7.72 -9.53
CA GLU A 315 20.85 -6.96 -10.35
C GLU A 315 22.30 -7.38 -10.07
N TYR A 316 22.70 -7.50 -8.80
CA TYR A 316 24.03 -7.97 -8.42
C TYR A 316 24.30 -9.37 -8.96
N LYS A 317 23.36 -10.30 -8.80
CA LYS A 317 23.46 -11.66 -9.35
C LYS A 317 23.64 -11.65 -10.87
N ARG A 318 22.85 -10.85 -11.61
CA ARG A 318 23.00 -10.72 -13.07
C ARG A 318 24.36 -10.17 -13.46
N ARG A 319 24.85 -9.16 -12.76
CA ARG A 319 26.18 -8.56 -13.01
C ARG A 319 27.30 -9.56 -12.77
N ILE A 320 27.20 -10.36 -11.71
CA ILE A 320 28.14 -11.45 -11.43
C ILE A 320 28.13 -12.46 -12.57
N GLN A 321 26.96 -12.98 -12.96
CA GLN A 321 26.85 -13.96 -14.05
C GLN A 321 27.43 -13.44 -15.37
N LEU A 322 27.14 -12.18 -15.72
CA LEU A 322 27.67 -11.56 -16.93
C LEU A 322 29.19 -11.45 -16.88
N ARG A 323 29.75 -11.06 -15.73
CA ARG A 323 31.21 -10.94 -15.56
C ARG A 323 31.90 -12.29 -15.52
N GLU A 324 31.30 -13.30 -14.89
CA GLU A 324 31.82 -14.68 -14.90
C GLU A 324 31.89 -15.23 -16.32
N MET A 325 30.85 -14.98 -17.14
CA MET A 325 30.86 -15.34 -18.56
C MET A 325 31.94 -14.56 -19.34
N ALA A 326 32.10 -13.26 -19.07
CA ALA A 326 33.12 -12.44 -19.71
C ALA A 326 34.54 -12.93 -19.35
N ASP A 327 34.78 -13.27 -18.08
CA ASP A 327 36.04 -13.83 -17.60
C ASP A 327 36.35 -15.18 -18.28
N GLU A 328 35.36 -16.07 -18.40
CA GLU A 328 35.51 -17.34 -19.12
C GLU A 328 35.89 -17.13 -20.59
N LEU A 329 35.21 -16.19 -21.26
CA LEU A 329 35.48 -15.86 -22.67
C LEU A 329 36.88 -15.26 -22.85
N ILE A 330 37.30 -14.33 -21.99
CA ILE A 330 38.62 -13.69 -22.07
C ILE A 330 39.73 -14.69 -21.78
N ASN A 331 39.60 -15.51 -20.74
CA ASN A 331 40.56 -16.55 -20.42
C ASN A 331 40.68 -17.59 -21.55
N SER A 332 39.55 -17.95 -22.15
CA SER A 332 39.54 -18.86 -23.32
C SER A 332 40.20 -18.21 -24.55
N ALA A 333 39.93 -16.94 -24.81
CA ALA A 333 40.55 -16.19 -25.90
C ALA A 333 42.07 -16.05 -25.70
N ALA A 334 42.53 -15.75 -24.48
CA ALA A 334 43.94 -15.65 -24.13
C ALA A 334 44.66 -17.00 -24.33
N ARG A 335 44.06 -18.11 -23.88
CA ARG A 335 44.60 -19.46 -24.11
C ARG A 335 44.67 -19.79 -25.60
N HIS A 336 43.61 -19.50 -26.35
CA HIS A 336 43.57 -19.77 -27.78
C HIS A 336 44.63 -18.95 -28.55
N LEU A 337 44.79 -17.67 -28.21
CA LEU A 337 45.82 -16.80 -28.79
C LEU A 337 47.23 -17.33 -28.48
N SER A 338 47.49 -17.71 -27.23
CA SER A 338 48.78 -18.29 -26.82
C SER A 338 49.07 -19.61 -27.54
N GLN A 339 48.09 -20.51 -27.64
CA GLN A 339 48.24 -21.78 -28.33
C GLN A 339 48.52 -21.60 -29.83
N ARG A 340 47.79 -20.69 -30.47
CA ARG A 340 48.01 -20.35 -31.88
C ARG A 340 49.40 -19.75 -32.11
N PHE A 341 49.77 -18.74 -31.34
CA PHE A 341 51.10 -18.11 -31.42
C PHE A 341 52.23 -19.15 -31.24
N ASN A 342 52.12 -20.03 -30.24
CA ASN A 342 53.12 -21.07 -30.01
C ASN A 342 53.16 -22.10 -31.13
N LYS A 343 52.03 -22.42 -31.76
CA LYS A 343 51.98 -23.31 -32.92
C LYS A 343 52.68 -22.66 -34.11
N ASP A 344 52.33 -21.43 -34.45
CA ASP A 344 52.83 -20.69 -35.60
C ASP A 344 54.36 -20.45 -35.45
N LEU A 345 54.82 -20.12 -34.23
CA LEU A 345 56.24 -20.02 -33.89
C LEU A 345 57.00 -21.34 -34.06
N ARG A 346 56.43 -22.48 -33.64
CA ARG A 346 57.05 -23.81 -33.78
C ARG A 346 57.16 -24.24 -35.25
N GLU A 347 56.13 -23.96 -36.06
CA GLU A 347 56.14 -24.26 -37.50
C GLU A 347 57.25 -23.48 -38.21
N LEU A 348 57.33 -22.17 -37.95
CA LEU A 348 58.33 -21.31 -38.56
C LEU A 348 59.75 -21.66 -38.10
N ALA A 349 59.94 -21.90 -36.80
CA ALA A 349 61.24 -22.33 -36.29
C ALA A 349 61.67 -23.69 -36.85
N SER A 350 60.74 -24.65 -37.03
CA SER A 350 61.07 -25.96 -37.60
C SER A 350 61.50 -25.89 -39.07
N SER A 351 61.00 -24.91 -39.83
CA SER A 351 61.48 -24.67 -41.21
C SER A 351 62.87 -24.02 -41.25
N THR A 352 63.17 -23.19 -40.25
CA THR A 352 64.36 -22.31 -40.23
C THR A 352 65.56 -22.95 -39.53
N LEU A 353 65.32 -23.76 -38.51
CA LEU A 353 66.37 -24.34 -37.67
C LEU A 353 67.28 -25.35 -38.41
N PRO A 354 66.77 -26.25 -39.25
CA PRO A 354 67.62 -27.15 -40.05
C PRO A 354 68.57 -26.37 -40.95
N LEU A 355 68.11 -25.24 -41.47
CA LEU A 355 68.83 -24.39 -42.41
C LEU A 355 70.05 -23.71 -41.77
N PHE A 356 69.91 -23.24 -40.52
CA PHE A 356 71.04 -22.63 -39.79
C PHE A 356 71.96 -23.65 -39.10
N THR A 357 71.49 -24.87 -38.85
CA THR A 357 72.23 -25.89 -38.08
C THR A 357 72.75 -27.06 -38.92
N GLU A 358 72.64 -26.98 -40.25
CA GLU A 358 72.99 -28.05 -41.20
C GLU A 358 72.23 -29.36 -40.91
N GLY A 359 70.96 -29.24 -40.50
CA GLY A 359 70.10 -30.38 -40.18
C GLY A 359 70.44 -31.11 -38.88
N ARG A 360 71.33 -30.56 -38.03
CA ARG A 360 71.65 -31.15 -36.72
C ARG A 360 70.51 -30.98 -35.72
N TYR A 361 69.71 -29.93 -35.87
CA TYR A 361 68.55 -29.64 -35.05
C TYR A 361 67.35 -29.31 -35.93
N GLU A 362 66.20 -29.92 -35.63
CA GLU A 362 65.05 -29.89 -36.54
C GLU A 362 63.81 -29.24 -35.92
N HIS A 363 63.53 -29.54 -34.66
CA HIS A 363 62.32 -29.07 -34.00
C HIS A 363 62.66 -28.29 -32.74
N LEU A 364 61.84 -27.28 -32.46
CA LEU A 364 61.82 -26.60 -31.18
C LEU A 364 60.58 -27.01 -30.40
N HIS A 365 60.77 -27.27 -29.12
CA HIS A 365 59.71 -27.34 -28.15
C HIS A 365 59.76 -26.07 -27.30
N ILE A 366 58.68 -25.31 -27.34
CA ILE A 366 58.51 -24.07 -26.58
C ILE A 366 57.32 -24.30 -25.66
N ASP A 367 57.51 -24.25 -24.35
CA ASP A 367 56.43 -24.43 -23.38
C ASP A 367 55.65 -23.11 -23.12
N SER A 368 54.68 -23.16 -22.20
CA SER A 368 53.86 -22.01 -21.83
C SER A 368 54.66 -20.87 -21.19
N ASP A 369 55.82 -21.18 -20.60
CA ASP A 369 56.73 -20.23 -19.96
C ASP A 369 57.82 -19.75 -20.94
N LEU A 370 57.70 -20.10 -22.22
CA LEU A 370 58.63 -19.80 -23.31
C LEU A 370 60.02 -20.44 -23.12
N ASN A 371 60.14 -21.53 -22.35
CA ASN A 371 61.38 -22.29 -22.28
C ASN A 371 61.57 -23.05 -23.59
N VAL A 372 62.75 -22.90 -24.18
CA VAL A 372 63.09 -23.47 -25.50
C VAL A 372 63.96 -24.71 -25.32
N ARG A 373 63.51 -25.82 -25.90
CA ARG A 373 64.30 -27.05 -26.05
C ARG A 373 64.42 -27.40 -27.53
N ALA A 374 65.59 -27.86 -27.96
CA ALA A 374 65.84 -28.21 -29.35
C ALA A 374 66.03 -29.71 -29.54
N PHE A 375 65.34 -30.30 -30.52
CA PHE A 375 65.50 -31.70 -30.85
C PHE A 375 66.80 -31.91 -31.63
N SER A 376 67.71 -32.72 -31.08
CA SER A 376 68.96 -33.07 -31.74
C SER A 376 68.79 -34.35 -32.57
N ASN A 377 69.02 -34.26 -33.88
CA ASN A 377 68.96 -35.42 -34.77
C ASN A 377 70.03 -36.47 -34.46
N LEU A 378 71.17 -36.04 -33.92
CA LEU A 378 72.26 -36.92 -33.52
C LEU A 378 71.92 -37.69 -32.24
N LYS A 379 71.39 -37.01 -31.21
CA LYS A 379 71.05 -37.64 -29.93
C LYS A 379 69.67 -38.29 -29.91
N ARG A 380 68.81 -37.96 -30.88
CA ARG A 380 67.39 -38.37 -30.95
C ARG A 380 66.59 -37.99 -29.70
N ASP A 381 66.91 -36.84 -29.12
CA ASP A 381 66.26 -36.33 -27.92
C ASP A 381 66.21 -34.79 -27.92
N PHE A 382 65.31 -34.23 -27.10
CA PHE A 382 65.25 -32.81 -26.82
C PHE A 382 66.35 -32.43 -25.83
N MET A 383 67.12 -31.42 -26.20
CA MET A 383 68.18 -30.86 -25.37
C MET A 383 67.79 -29.47 -24.90
N ASP A 384 68.09 -29.18 -23.63
CA ASP A 384 68.08 -27.82 -23.13
C ASP A 384 69.17 -26.99 -23.80
N LEU A 385 68.94 -25.69 -23.98
CA LEU A 385 69.89 -24.80 -24.64
C LEU A 385 71.26 -24.77 -23.94
N ASP A 386 71.31 -25.01 -22.63
CA ASP A 386 72.53 -25.04 -21.83
C ASP A 386 73.42 -26.25 -22.13
N GLU A 387 72.86 -27.32 -22.70
CA GLU A 387 73.60 -28.51 -23.14
C GLU A 387 74.15 -28.38 -24.57
N ILE A 388 73.79 -27.31 -25.27
CA ILE A 388 74.13 -27.07 -26.66
C ILE A 388 75.36 -26.14 -26.71
N SER A 389 76.25 -26.35 -27.70
CA SER A 389 77.43 -25.49 -27.83
C SER A 389 77.03 -24.03 -28.06
N SER A 390 77.76 -23.10 -27.46
CA SER A 390 77.45 -21.66 -27.49
C SER A 390 77.27 -21.10 -28.91
N GLY A 391 78.03 -21.59 -29.89
CA GLY A 391 77.87 -21.21 -31.31
C GLY A 391 76.54 -21.70 -31.91
N THR A 392 76.13 -22.93 -31.58
CA THR A 392 74.86 -23.50 -32.05
C THR A 392 73.67 -22.90 -31.29
N GLN A 393 73.83 -22.56 -30.01
CA GLN A 393 72.83 -21.83 -29.23
C GLN A 393 72.50 -20.48 -29.88
N ARG A 394 73.52 -19.76 -30.40
CA ARG A 394 73.32 -18.51 -31.14
C ARG A 394 72.59 -18.71 -32.48
N GLN A 395 72.86 -19.80 -33.20
CA GLN A 395 72.13 -20.18 -34.41
C GLN A 395 70.65 -20.45 -34.12
N ILE A 396 70.38 -21.24 -33.09
CA ILE A 396 69.02 -21.54 -32.64
C ILE A 396 68.31 -20.24 -32.23
N MET A 397 68.99 -19.37 -31.49
CA MET A 397 68.41 -18.10 -31.05
C MET A 397 68.15 -17.15 -32.21
N LEU A 398 68.99 -17.13 -33.26
CA LEU A 398 68.72 -16.38 -34.49
C LEU A 398 67.44 -16.90 -35.17
N ALA A 399 67.29 -18.22 -35.30
CA ALA A 399 66.09 -18.84 -35.86
C ALA A 399 64.83 -18.46 -35.07
N VAL A 400 64.89 -18.55 -33.74
CA VAL A 400 63.78 -18.19 -32.85
C VAL A 400 63.44 -16.71 -32.97
N ARG A 401 64.43 -15.82 -32.98
CA ARG A 401 64.19 -14.38 -33.13
C ARG A 401 63.57 -14.03 -34.46
N LEU A 402 64.03 -14.64 -35.55
CA LEU A 402 63.43 -14.44 -36.87
C LEU A 402 61.99 -14.96 -36.90
N ALA A 403 61.75 -16.12 -36.30
CA ALA A 403 60.42 -16.69 -36.21
C ALA A 403 59.46 -15.82 -35.38
N LEU A 404 59.92 -15.28 -34.25
CA LEU A 404 59.17 -14.32 -33.44
C LEU A 404 58.90 -13.01 -34.18
N SER A 405 59.90 -12.44 -34.86
CA SER A 405 59.75 -11.21 -35.64
C SER A 405 58.71 -11.37 -36.73
N GLN A 406 58.72 -12.50 -37.43
CA GLN A 406 57.73 -12.81 -38.46
C GLN A 406 56.32 -12.94 -37.87
N GLU A 407 56.18 -13.65 -36.76
CA GLU A 407 54.87 -13.83 -36.15
C GLU A 407 54.31 -12.52 -35.61
N LEU A 408 55.16 -11.64 -35.08
CA LEU A 408 54.78 -10.28 -34.70
C LEU A 408 54.35 -9.44 -35.91
N VAL A 409 55.06 -9.53 -37.04
CA VAL A 409 54.67 -8.87 -38.29
C VAL A 409 53.29 -9.34 -38.72
N ASN A 410 53.07 -10.66 -38.79
CA ASN A 410 51.80 -11.27 -39.17
C ASN A 410 50.62 -10.84 -38.28
N THR A 411 50.90 -10.61 -36.98
CA THR A 411 49.86 -10.29 -35.99
C THR A 411 49.54 -8.79 -35.93
N THR A 412 50.50 -7.90 -36.27
CA THR A 412 50.42 -6.47 -35.91
C THR A 412 50.31 -5.52 -37.11
N ILE A 413 50.95 -5.82 -38.24
CA ILE A 413 51.05 -4.87 -39.38
C ILE A 413 50.93 -5.61 -40.70
N GLY A 414 49.96 -5.22 -41.54
CA GLY A 414 49.92 -5.63 -42.94
C GLY A 414 50.86 -4.81 -43.81
N GLY A 415 51.64 -5.45 -44.69
CA GLY A 415 52.49 -4.79 -45.68
C GLY A 415 53.94 -5.30 -45.70
N ASN A 416 54.75 -4.77 -46.62
CA ASN A 416 56.15 -5.16 -46.77
C ASN A 416 56.96 -4.62 -45.58
N GLN A 417 57.71 -5.49 -44.91
CA GLN A 417 58.56 -5.18 -43.77
C GLN A 417 60.04 -5.27 -44.11
N PHE A 418 60.85 -4.72 -43.22
CA PHE A 418 62.31 -4.83 -43.26
C PHE A 418 62.86 -5.27 -41.91
N ILE A 419 64.05 -5.90 -41.92
CA ILE A 419 64.76 -6.30 -40.71
C ILE A 419 66.21 -5.81 -40.75
N PHE A 420 66.73 -5.40 -39.60
CA PHE A 420 68.14 -5.11 -39.39
C PHE A 420 68.75 -6.19 -38.49
N LEU A 421 69.83 -6.80 -38.95
CA LEU A 421 70.59 -7.80 -38.23
C LEU A 421 72.00 -7.26 -37.98
N ASP A 422 72.31 -6.96 -36.72
CA ASP A 422 73.62 -6.49 -36.29
C ASP A 422 74.49 -7.67 -35.86
N GLU A 423 75.53 -7.96 -36.64
CA GLU A 423 76.47 -9.07 -36.44
C GLU A 423 75.81 -10.45 -36.19
N PRO A 424 74.80 -10.88 -36.99
CA PRO A 424 74.09 -12.14 -36.73
C PRO A 424 75.00 -13.37 -36.88
N PHE A 425 76.14 -13.22 -37.58
CA PHE A 425 77.01 -14.31 -38.00
C PHE A 425 78.36 -14.35 -37.30
N ALA A 426 78.61 -13.54 -36.26
CA ALA A 426 79.88 -13.56 -35.52
C ALA A 426 80.26 -14.99 -35.00
N PHE A 427 79.24 -15.82 -34.81
CA PHE A 427 79.20 -17.24 -34.41
C PHE A 427 79.54 -18.29 -35.47
N PHE A 428 79.50 -17.89 -36.73
CA PHE A 428 79.29 -18.79 -37.85
C PHE A 428 80.62 -19.01 -38.58
N ASP A 429 80.85 -20.24 -39.03
CA ASP A 429 81.90 -20.49 -40.01
C ASP A 429 81.45 -20.02 -41.40
N GLN A 430 82.38 -19.93 -42.35
CA GLN A 430 82.10 -19.42 -43.70
C GLN A 430 80.97 -20.19 -44.39
N THR A 431 80.89 -21.52 -44.21
CA THR A 431 79.85 -22.36 -44.81
C THR A 431 78.46 -21.99 -44.26
N ARG A 432 78.36 -21.82 -42.94
CA ARG A 432 77.10 -21.42 -42.29
C ARG A 432 76.68 -20.02 -42.64
N THR A 433 77.60 -19.06 -42.74
CA THR A 433 77.31 -17.69 -43.15
C THR A 433 76.73 -17.67 -44.57
N ARG A 434 77.32 -18.42 -45.51
CA ARG A 434 76.78 -18.54 -46.88
C ARG A 434 75.38 -19.13 -46.90
N ASN A 435 75.17 -20.23 -46.18
CA ASN A 435 73.85 -20.85 -46.10
C ASN A 435 72.83 -19.88 -45.52
N ALA A 436 73.16 -19.21 -44.41
CA ALA A 436 72.29 -18.23 -43.79
C ALA A 436 71.92 -17.08 -44.75
N MET A 437 72.89 -16.51 -45.45
CA MET A 437 72.67 -15.46 -46.45
C MET A 437 71.79 -15.91 -47.62
N ALA A 438 71.93 -17.16 -48.08
CA ALA A 438 71.10 -17.73 -49.15
C ALA A 438 69.65 -18.04 -48.72
N ILE A 439 69.41 -18.16 -47.41
CA ILE A 439 68.14 -18.57 -46.81
C ILE A 439 67.32 -17.38 -46.33
N LEU A 440 67.98 -16.35 -45.79
CA LEU A 440 67.33 -15.15 -45.24
C LEU A 440 66.26 -14.55 -46.20
N PRO A 441 66.53 -14.35 -47.51
CA PRO A 441 65.54 -13.80 -48.45
C PRO A 441 64.33 -14.71 -48.70
N LYS A 442 64.42 -16.00 -48.38
CA LYS A 442 63.39 -17.01 -48.61
C LYS A 442 62.56 -17.32 -47.36
N LEU A 443 62.90 -16.65 -46.25
CA LEU A 443 62.34 -16.96 -44.94
C LEU A 443 60.89 -16.49 -44.78
N SER A 444 60.53 -15.43 -45.50
CA SER A 444 59.25 -14.73 -45.37
C SER A 444 58.94 -13.94 -46.63
N ASP A 445 57.68 -13.98 -47.06
CA ASP A 445 57.19 -13.15 -48.17
C ASP A 445 56.88 -11.70 -47.71
N GLU A 446 56.67 -11.50 -46.40
CA GLU A 446 56.43 -10.18 -45.81
C GLU A 446 57.71 -9.39 -45.55
N ILE A 447 58.81 -10.04 -45.13
CA ILE A 447 60.12 -9.39 -44.89
C ILE A 447 60.86 -9.26 -46.22
N ARG A 448 60.56 -8.20 -46.97
CA ARG A 448 61.14 -7.97 -48.31
C ARG A 448 62.53 -7.35 -48.31
N GLN A 449 62.94 -6.74 -47.19
CA GLN A 449 64.25 -6.09 -47.12
C GLN A 449 65.00 -6.54 -45.87
N ILE A 450 66.21 -7.08 -46.07
CA ILE A 450 67.04 -7.61 -45.00
C ILE A 450 68.37 -6.86 -45.03
N TRP A 451 68.65 -6.12 -43.97
CA TRP A 451 69.91 -5.42 -43.77
C TRP A 451 70.78 -6.23 -42.83
N VAL A 452 71.94 -6.65 -43.29
CA VAL A 452 72.91 -7.39 -42.47
C VAL A 452 74.16 -6.55 -42.30
N ILE A 453 74.55 -6.35 -41.04
CA ILE A 453 75.82 -5.73 -40.65
C ILE A 453 76.72 -6.87 -40.19
N ALA A 454 77.89 -7.02 -40.81
CA ALA A 454 78.90 -7.97 -40.38
C ALA A 454 80.30 -7.41 -40.64
N GLN A 455 81.29 -7.82 -39.84
CA GLN A 455 82.68 -7.43 -40.04
C GLN A 455 83.26 -7.97 -41.35
N GLU A 456 82.90 -9.20 -41.69
CA GLU A 456 83.40 -9.89 -42.89
C GLU A 456 82.30 -10.79 -43.45
N PHE A 457 82.17 -10.78 -44.77
CA PHE A 457 81.35 -11.72 -45.52
C PHE A 457 82.26 -12.61 -46.37
N PRO A 458 81.96 -13.92 -46.52
CA PRO A 458 82.65 -14.77 -47.49
C PRO A 458 82.64 -14.14 -48.90
N GLU A 459 83.75 -14.24 -49.64
CA GLU A 459 83.93 -13.58 -50.95
C GLU A 459 82.84 -13.94 -51.98
N ASP A 460 82.23 -15.11 -51.85
CA ASP A 460 81.20 -15.68 -52.72
C ASP A 460 79.76 -15.45 -52.22
N THR A 461 79.56 -14.52 -51.28
CA THR A 461 78.22 -14.21 -50.74
C THR A 461 77.43 -13.36 -51.73
N GLU A 462 76.22 -13.81 -52.09
CA GLU A 462 75.28 -13.03 -52.90
C GLU A 462 74.53 -12.00 -52.04
N TYR A 463 74.52 -10.74 -52.47
CA TYR A 463 73.75 -9.64 -51.88
C TYR A 463 73.35 -8.63 -52.96
N ASP A 464 72.19 -7.98 -52.80
CA ASP A 464 71.69 -7.00 -53.78
C ASP A 464 72.46 -5.68 -53.74
N ARG A 465 72.96 -5.30 -52.55
CA ARG A 465 73.67 -4.04 -52.31
C ARG A 465 74.64 -4.20 -51.14
N ALA A 466 75.88 -3.71 -51.31
CA ALA A 466 76.86 -3.60 -50.23
C ALA A 466 77.11 -2.13 -49.89
N ILE A 467 77.13 -1.82 -48.60
CA ILE A 467 77.47 -0.50 -48.08
C ILE A 467 78.74 -0.65 -47.25
N ILE A 468 79.86 -0.15 -47.77
CA ILE A 468 81.15 -0.20 -47.07
C ILE A 468 81.29 1.06 -46.21
N CYS A 469 81.28 0.87 -44.90
CA CYS A 469 81.45 1.94 -43.93
C CYS A 469 82.92 2.08 -43.54
N SER A 470 83.47 3.29 -43.62
CA SER A 470 84.83 3.63 -43.16
C SER A 470 84.76 4.79 -42.17
N ARG A 471 85.69 4.83 -41.21
CA ARG A 471 85.86 5.97 -40.29
C ARG A 471 86.50 7.19 -40.96
N GLU A 472 86.97 7.04 -42.20
CA GLU A 472 87.63 8.11 -42.95
C GLU A 472 86.64 9.14 -43.53
N TYR A 473 85.35 8.81 -43.61
CA TYR A 473 84.32 9.65 -44.20
C TYR A 473 83.02 9.60 -43.39
N ASP A 474 82.42 10.77 -43.14
CA ASP A 474 81.14 10.89 -42.40
C ASP A 474 79.90 10.66 -43.29
N ASN A 475 80.07 10.62 -44.61
CA ASN A 475 79.01 10.38 -45.59
C ASN A 475 79.38 9.23 -46.52
N LEU A 476 78.39 8.49 -47.02
CA LEU A 476 78.59 7.43 -48.01
C LEU A 476 79.19 8.04 -49.30
N PRO A 477 80.31 7.48 -49.82
CA PRO A 477 80.89 7.92 -51.07
C PRO A 477 79.87 7.85 -52.22
N PRO A 478 79.88 8.78 -53.18
CA PRO A 478 78.94 8.75 -54.32
C PRO A 478 79.11 7.51 -55.21
N ASP A 479 80.27 6.85 -55.16
CA ASP A 479 80.59 5.64 -55.94
C ASP A 479 80.11 4.33 -55.28
N THR A 480 79.49 4.38 -54.09
CA THR A 480 78.95 3.21 -53.37
C THR A 480 77.42 3.12 -53.38
N MET A 481 76.72 3.95 -54.18
CA MET A 481 75.26 3.97 -54.31
C MET A 481 74.69 3.12 -55.44
#